data_AF-A0A956UZW6-F1
#
_entry.id   AF-A0A956UZW6-F1
#
_cell.length_a   1.000
_cell.length_b   1.000
_cell.length_c   1.000
_cell.angle_alpha   90.00
_cell.angle_beta   90.00
_cell.angle_gamma   90.00
#
_symmetry.space_group_name_H-M   'P 1'
#
loop_
_entity.id
_entity.type
_entity.pdbx_description
1 polymer ?
#
loop_
_entity_poly.entity_id
_entity_poly.type
_entity_poly.pdbx_seq_one_letter_code
_entity_poly.pdbx_strand_id
1 'polypeptide(L)'
;MGRKKPEKTPQEKRVDSMKDFIQHLMAFVIVIGSLMILNLVTSPSDPWFLWVAFFWGIGLAFHAVDVFMGDSSRLARKIVNRLEGNQEVSSVDPTPTHPTVSAPERAPSTSEISAIIREGQKVVDGMRTDVRILPQNRARRDALSMVTRADEILLAIEEQPSEVLLARDFLNGLLKPIGKLLGDYSRLAVRDIPSAQPTLREVEEKDFPALIKRLDAVYDRLHRGSLIDLEVAREMMALDTPLQTAKVD
;
A
#
# COMPACT_ATOMS: atom_id res chain seq x y z
N MET A 1 -36.95 -3.51 -5.92
CA MET A 1 -35.95 -2.73 -6.69
C MET A 1 -35.07 -1.95 -5.72
N GLY A 2 -33.89 -2.48 -5.36
CA GLY A 2 -32.91 -1.76 -4.55
C GLY A 2 -31.92 -1.05 -5.46
N ARG A 3 -31.92 0.29 -5.49
CA ARG A 3 -30.94 1.09 -6.24
C ARG A 3 -29.54 0.82 -5.66
N LYS A 4 -28.64 0.19 -6.42
CA LYS A 4 -27.21 0.13 -6.09
C LYS A 4 -26.67 1.57 -6.07
N LYS A 5 -26.02 1.97 -4.97
CA LYS A 5 -25.37 3.29 -4.87
C LYS A 5 -24.25 3.38 -5.93
N PRO A 6 -24.09 4.54 -6.60
CA PRO A 6 -23.05 4.72 -7.61
C PRO A 6 -21.66 4.58 -6.98
N GLU A 7 -20.75 3.96 -7.73
CA GLU A 7 -19.36 3.73 -7.33
C GLU A 7 -18.59 5.06 -7.32
N LYS A 8 -17.94 5.37 -6.19
CA LYS A 8 -17.27 6.66 -5.98
C LYS A 8 -15.95 6.73 -6.76
N THR A 9 -15.78 7.78 -7.56
CA THR A 9 -14.59 8.10 -8.34
C THR A 9 -13.34 8.30 -7.46
N PRO A 10 -12.11 8.16 -8.00
CA PRO A 10 -10.87 8.38 -7.24
C PRO A 10 -10.75 9.79 -6.63
N GLN A 11 -11.43 10.78 -7.21
CA GLN A 11 -11.50 12.15 -6.70
C GLN A 11 -12.45 12.24 -5.49
N GLU A 12 -13.58 11.52 -5.52
CA GLU A 12 -14.51 11.44 -4.39
C GLU A 12 -13.92 10.69 -3.20
N LYS A 13 -13.11 9.65 -3.43
CA LYS A 13 -12.39 8.93 -2.36
C LYS A 13 -11.39 9.84 -1.62
N ARG A 14 -10.75 10.79 -2.31
CA ARG A 14 -9.88 11.81 -1.66
C ARG A 14 -10.65 12.79 -0.80
N VAL A 15 -11.80 13.23 -1.29
CA VAL A 15 -12.66 14.16 -0.56
C VAL A 15 -13.20 13.46 0.69
N ASP A 16 -13.53 12.17 0.61
CA ASP A 16 -13.94 11.38 1.76
C ASP A 16 -12.82 11.19 2.79
N SER A 17 -11.58 10.88 2.38
CA SER A 17 -10.46 10.74 3.33
C SER A 17 -10.09 12.07 4.00
N MET A 18 -10.18 13.18 3.26
CA MET A 18 -9.96 14.51 3.83
C MET A 18 -11.07 14.91 4.79
N LYS A 19 -12.33 14.58 4.46
CA LYS A 19 -13.48 14.82 5.35
C LYS A 19 -13.36 14.01 6.63
N ASP A 20 -12.93 12.76 6.55
CA ASP A 20 -12.73 11.90 7.72
C ASP A 20 -11.64 12.46 8.64
N PHE A 21 -10.51 12.91 8.07
CA PHE A 21 -9.46 13.61 8.82
C PHE A 21 -9.97 14.90 9.50
N ILE A 22 -10.68 15.75 8.76
CA ILE A 22 -11.23 17.01 9.30
C ILE A 22 -12.24 16.72 10.41
N GLN A 23 -13.06 15.68 10.27
CA GLN A 23 -14.03 15.28 11.30
C GLN A 23 -13.33 14.87 12.60
N HIS A 24 -12.27 14.06 12.51
CA HIS A 24 -11.49 13.66 13.69
C HIS A 24 -10.76 14.84 14.32
N LEU A 25 -10.21 15.75 13.52
CA LEU A 25 -9.56 16.97 14.00
C LEU A 25 -10.55 17.91 14.70
N MET A 26 -11.75 18.11 14.14
CA MET A 26 -12.80 18.93 14.75
C MET A 26 -13.27 18.33 16.08
N ALA A 27 -13.48 17.01 16.13
CA ALA A 27 -13.82 16.33 17.36
C ALA A 27 -12.74 16.51 18.44
N PHE A 28 -11.46 16.40 18.05
CA PHE A 28 -10.34 16.64 18.96
C PHE A 28 -10.35 18.07 19.53
N VAL A 29 -10.51 19.09 18.67
CA VAL A 29 -10.54 20.50 19.12
C VAL A 29 -11.72 20.77 20.05
N ILE A 30 -12.91 20.25 19.74
CA ILE A 30 -14.11 20.44 20.57
C ILE A 30 -13.94 19.77 21.93
N VAL A 31 -13.43 18.54 21.96
CA VAL A 31 -13.22 17.78 23.21
C VAL A 31 -12.17 18.49 24.07
N ILE A 32 -10.99 18.80 23.52
CA ILE A 32 -9.92 19.47 24.27
C ILE A 32 -10.33 20.87 24.73
N GLY A 33 -11.03 21.64 23.88
CA GLY A 33 -11.56 22.94 24.26
C GLY A 33 -12.59 22.85 25.39
N SER A 34 -13.48 21.86 25.35
CA SER A 34 -14.46 21.62 26.41
C SER A 34 -13.79 21.20 27.72
N LEU A 35 -12.79 20.32 27.67
CA LEU A 35 -12.01 19.94 28.84
C LEU A 35 -11.20 21.11 29.41
N MET A 36 -10.64 21.97 28.56
CA MET A 36 -9.92 23.16 28.99
C MET A 36 -10.84 24.11 29.75
N ILE A 37 -12.04 24.38 29.23
CA ILE A 37 -13.05 25.21 29.92
C ILE A 37 -13.45 24.55 31.25
N LEU A 38 -13.72 23.24 31.26
CA LEU A 38 -14.09 22.51 32.46
C LEU A 38 -12.97 22.55 33.51
N ASN A 39 -11.71 22.41 33.09
CA ASN A 39 -10.54 22.50 33.97
C ASN A 39 -10.41 23.90 34.58
N LEU A 40 -10.58 24.96 33.77
CA LEU A 40 -10.49 26.34 34.25
C LEU A 40 -11.61 26.69 35.24
N VAL A 41 -12.81 26.12 35.06
CA VAL A 41 -13.95 26.31 35.98
C VAL A 41 -13.82 25.49 37.26
N THR A 42 -13.32 24.26 37.16
CA THR A 42 -13.33 23.30 38.29
C THR A 42 -12.06 23.36 39.12
N SER A 43 -10.89 23.48 38.49
CA SER A 43 -9.58 23.41 39.17
C SER A 43 -8.49 24.12 38.35
N PRO A 44 -8.43 25.48 38.38
CA PRO A 44 -7.45 26.23 37.59
C PRO A 44 -6.00 26.02 38.02
N SER A 45 -5.76 25.51 39.23
CA SER A 45 -4.43 25.17 39.76
C SER A 45 -3.85 23.87 39.20
N ASP A 46 -4.69 22.97 38.68
CA ASP A 46 -4.29 21.64 38.21
C ASP A 46 -4.75 21.44 36.75
N PRO A 47 -3.86 21.60 35.76
CA PRO A 47 -4.22 21.50 34.34
C PRO A 47 -4.28 20.03 33.88
N TRP A 48 -5.20 19.24 34.45
CA TRP A 48 -5.40 17.83 34.10
C TRP A 48 -5.80 17.64 32.62
N PHE A 49 -6.42 18.65 32.00
CA PHE A 49 -6.73 18.63 30.56
C PHE A 49 -5.48 18.46 29.68
N LEU A 50 -4.29 18.87 30.14
CA LEU A 50 -3.03 18.71 29.40
C LEU A 50 -2.63 17.24 29.26
N TRP A 51 -2.87 16.43 30.29
CA TRP A 51 -2.60 14.99 30.21
C TRP A 51 -3.50 14.31 29.18
N VAL A 52 -4.79 14.66 29.16
CA VAL A 52 -5.72 14.14 28.16
C VAL A 52 -5.35 14.61 26.76
N ALA A 53 -5.01 15.90 26.60
CA ALA A 53 -4.55 16.48 25.34
C ALA A 53 -3.25 15.83 24.84
N PHE A 54 -2.34 15.46 25.73
CA PHE A 54 -1.08 14.80 25.38
C PHE A 54 -1.31 13.38 24.85
N PHE A 55 -2.05 12.54 25.59
CA PHE A 55 -2.30 11.15 25.16
C PHE A 55 -3.17 11.08 23.90
N TRP A 56 -4.20 11.93 23.79
CA TRP A 56 -5.01 12.01 22.57
C TRP A 56 -4.27 12.68 21.42
N GLY A 57 -3.41 13.67 21.71
CA GLY A 57 -2.62 14.39 20.72
C GLY A 57 -1.59 13.50 20.02
N ILE A 58 -1.06 12.49 20.70
CA ILE A 58 -0.16 11.49 20.10
C ILE A 58 -0.89 10.69 19.00
N GLY A 59 -2.13 10.23 19.25
CA GLY A 59 -2.92 9.51 18.25
C GLY A 59 -3.23 10.37 17.02
N LEU A 60 -3.52 11.66 17.22
CA LEU A 60 -3.74 12.62 16.14
C LEU A 60 -2.44 12.93 15.37
N ALA A 61 -1.30 13.02 16.06
CA ALA A 61 0.00 13.25 15.44
C ALA A 61 0.40 12.11 14.48
N PHE A 62 0.14 10.84 14.87
CA PHE A 62 0.35 9.70 13.97
C PHE A 62 -0.53 9.76 12.73
N HIS A 63 -1.80 10.16 12.88
CA HIS A 63 -2.71 10.32 11.75
C HIS A 63 -2.32 11.50 10.85
N ALA A 64 -1.86 12.61 11.43
CA ALA A 64 -1.34 13.76 10.69
C ALA A 64 -0.07 13.42 9.91
N VAL A 65 0.83 12.61 10.48
CA VAL A 65 2.04 12.11 9.80
C VAL A 65 1.67 11.27 8.58
N ASP A 66 0.72 10.35 8.70
CA ASP A 66 0.26 9.52 7.58
C ASP A 66 -0.32 10.36 6.43
N VAL A 67 -1.12 11.39 6.76
CA VAL A 67 -1.73 12.30 5.78
C VAL A 67 -0.71 13.27 5.15
N PHE A 68 0.14 13.92 5.95
CA PHE A 68 1.06 14.97 5.46
C PHE A 68 2.36 14.42 4.85
N MET A 69 2.94 13.34 5.38
CA MET A 69 4.08 12.69 4.71
C MET A 69 3.65 11.89 3.49
N GLY A 70 2.37 11.47 3.40
CA GLY A 70 1.76 10.99 2.16
C GLY A 70 1.73 12.06 1.05
N ASP A 71 1.49 13.33 1.38
CA ASP A 71 1.32 14.42 0.39
C ASP A 71 2.64 15.07 -0.08
N SER A 72 3.69 15.03 0.73
CA SER A 72 5.04 15.55 0.40
C SER A 72 5.63 14.89 -0.86
N SER A 73 5.26 13.64 -1.11
CA SER A 73 5.64 12.85 -2.30
C SER A 73 4.98 13.36 -3.60
N ARG A 74 3.85 14.08 -3.52
CA ARG A 74 3.10 14.58 -4.69
C ARG A 74 3.54 15.97 -5.14
N LEU A 75 3.96 16.82 -4.21
CA LEU A 75 4.52 18.15 -4.50
C LEU A 75 5.87 18.02 -5.21
N ALA A 76 6.70 17.07 -4.77
CA ALA A 76 7.92 16.69 -5.49
C ALA A 76 7.60 16.27 -6.94
N ARG A 77 6.52 15.51 -7.16
CA ARG A 77 6.05 15.06 -8.49
C ARG A 77 5.51 16.18 -9.38
N LYS A 78 4.84 17.20 -8.80
CA LYS A 78 4.37 18.37 -9.55
C LYS A 78 5.49 19.31 -9.98
N ILE A 79 6.55 19.42 -9.18
CA ILE A 79 7.75 20.18 -9.54
C ILE A 79 8.48 19.48 -10.70
N VAL A 80 8.55 18.14 -10.69
CA VAL A 80 9.11 17.35 -11.82
C VAL A 80 8.38 17.65 -13.12
N ASN A 81 7.06 17.48 -13.13
CA ASN A 81 6.27 17.60 -14.37
C ASN A 81 6.22 19.06 -14.91
N ARG A 82 6.39 20.07 -14.04
CA ARG A 82 6.47 21.48 -14.48
C ARG A 82 7.81 21.83 -15.12
N LEU A 83 8.89 21.14 -14.76
CA LEU A 83 10.20 21.32 -15.38
C LEU A 83 10.24 20.66 -16.77
N GLU A 84 9.53 19.55 -16.93
CA GLU A 84 9.40 18.85 -18.22
C GLU A 84 8.47 19.60 -19.19
N GLY A 85 7.34 20.14 -18.71
CA GLY A 85 6.37 20.86 -19.55
C GLY A 85 6.83 22.25 -20.06
N ASN A 86 7.91 22.83 -19.52
CA ASN A 86 8.41 24.14 -19.94
C ASN A 86 9.57 24.05 -20.95
N GLN A 87 10.04 22.84 -21.31
CA GLN A 87 11.08 22.63 -22.32
C GLN A 87 10.55 22.41 -23.73
N GLU A 88 9.27 22.06 -23.91
CA GLU A 88 8.72 21.75 -25.24
C GLU A 88 8.42 22.99 -26.10
N VAL A 89 8.45 24.21 -25.54
CA VAL A 89 8.06 25.45 -26.27
C VAL A 89 9.24 26.38 -26.60
N SER A 90 10.50 25.98 -26.33
CA SER A 90 11.64 26.87 -26.52
C SER A 90 12.74 26.26 -27.39
N SER A 91 12.42 25.97 -28.66
CA SER A 91 13.44 25.69 -29.67
C SER A 91 13.11 26.35 -31.02
N VAL A 92 13.42 27.65 -31.15
CA VAL A 92 13.78 28.28 -32.44
C VAL A 92 14.96 29.27 -32.23
N ASP A 93 16.16 28.79 -32.59
CA ASP A 93 17.42 29.44 -33.07
C ASP A 93 18.31 30.34 -32.16
N PRO A 94 19.66 30.40 -32.39
CA PRO A 94 20.68 30.37 -31.34
C PRO A 94 21.55 31.64 -31.33
N THR A 95 22.53 31.69 -30.40
CA THR A 95 23.88 32.34 -30.48
C THR A 95 24.27 32.93 -29.11
N PRO A 96 25.54 32.81 -28.66
CA PRO A 96 25.86 32.37 -27.31
C PRO A 96 26.35 33.48 -26.38
N THR A 97 26.21 33.27 -25.06
CA THR A 97 27.14 33.77 -24.02
C THR A 97 26.84 33.05 -22.70
N HIS A 98 27.67 32.07 -22.32
CA HIS A 98 27.70 31.45 -20.99
C HIS A 98 28.77 32.16 -20.13
N PRO A 99 28.60 32.28 -18.79
CA PRO A 99 28.70 31.14 -17.86
C PRO A 99 27.51 31.04 -16.87
N THR A 100 26.89 29.86 -16.76
CA THR A 100 27.05 28.89 -15.65
C THR A 100 25.89 28.97 -14.66
N VAL A 101 24.85 28.16 -14.92
CA VAL A 101 24.00 27.55 -13.89
C VAL A 101 23.78 26.10 -14.31
N SER A 102 24.29 25.17 -13.51
CA SER A 102 24.15 23.73 -13.68
C SER A 102 22.67 23.31 -13.66
N ALA A 103 22.27 22.51 -14.65
CA ALA A 103 20.94 21.92 -14.78
C ALA A 103 20.76 20.65 -13.91
N PRO A 104 19.52 20.27 -13.52
CA PRO A 104 19.23 19.04 -12.79
C PRO A 104 18.93 17.86 -13.72
N GLU A 105 19.58 16.73 -13.44
CA GLU A 105 19.50 15.43 -14.12
C GLU A 105 18.29 14.61 -13.64
N ARG A 106 17.45 14.06 -14.55
CA ARG A 106 16.32 13.19 -14.17
C ARG A 106 15.95 12.15 -15.25
N ALA A 107 16.39 10.91 -15.02
CA ALA A 107 15.80 9.67 -15.57
C ALA A 107 15.95 8.49 -14.57
N PRO A 108 15.03 8.31 -13.57
CA PRO A 108 15.22 7.30 -12.50
C PRO A 108 14.19 6.14 -12.42
N SER A 109 13.06 6.11 -13.14
CA SER A 109 11.92 5.23 -12.78
C SER A 109 12.04 3.75 -13.20
N THR A 110 12.54 3.44 -14.40
CA THR A 110 12.57 2.06 -14.92
C THR A 110 13.69 1.22 -14.27
N SER A 111 14.84 1.84 -14.00
CA SER A 111 15.95 1.20 -13.30
C SER A 111 15.60 0.83 -11.86
N GLU A 112 14.81 1.67 -11.18
CA GLU A 112 14.40 1.48 -9.79
C GLU A 112 13.49 0.25 -9.62
N ILE A 113 12.50 0.06 -10.51
CA ILE A 113 11.58 -1.08 -10.45
C ILE A 113 12.32 -2.39 -10.66
N SER A 114 13.20 -2.44 -11.66
CA SER A 114 14.01 -3.64 -11.90
C SER A 114 14.87 -4.00 -10.69
N ALA A 115 15.36 -3.00 -9.94
CA ALA A 115 16.12 -3.24 -8.72
C ALA A 115 15.22 -3.76 -7.59
N ILE A 116 14.00 -3.23 -7.45
CA ILE A 116 13.00 -3.68 -6.47
C ILE A 116 12.59 -5.14 -6.77
N ILE A 117 12.32 -5.49 -8.02
CA ILE A 117 11.94 -6.85 -8.42
C ILE A 117 13.08 -7.83 -8.13
N ARG A 118 14.31 -7.51 -8.55
CA ARG A 118 15.48 -8.35 -8.25
C ARG A 118 15.67 -8.57 -6.76
N GLU A 119 15.48 -7.53 -5.96
CA GLU A 119 15.56 -7.65 -4.50
C GLU A 119 14.41 -8.48 -3.92
N GLY A 120 13.18 -8.32 -4.43
CA GLY A 120 12.04 -9.15 -4.06
C GLY A 120 12.25 -10.63 -4.36
N GLN A 121 12.77 -10.94 -5.55
CA GLN A 121 13.08 -12.31 -5.96
C GLN A 121 14.07 -12.98 -5.01
N LYS A 122 15.13 -12.26 -4.58
CA LYS A 122 16.06 -12.78 -3.56
C LYS A 122 15.38 -13.14 -2.25
N VAL A 123 14.42 -12.31 -1.79
CA VAL A 123 13.67 -12.60 -0.57
C VAL A 123 12.80 -13.85 -0.75
N VAL A 124 12.10 -13.96 -1.88
CA VAL A 124 11.27 -15.14 -2.21
C VAL A 124 12.11 -16.42 -2.32
N ASP A 125 13.32 -16.33 -2.89
CA ASP A 125 14.24 -17.48 -2.97
C ASP A 125 14.77 -17.91 -1.60
N GLY A 126 15.05 -16.93 -0.72
CA GLY A 126 15.35 -17.20 0.69
C GLY A 126 14.20 -17.93 1.37
N MET A 127 12.97 -17.42 1.24
CA MET A 127 11.77 -18.05 1.76
C MET A 127 11.58 -19.48 1.23
N ARG A 128 11.77 -19.70 -0.08
CA ARG A 128 11.66 -21.03 -0.71
C ARG A 128 12.68 -22.00 -0.12
N THR A 129 13.88 -21.52 0.22
CA THR A 129 14.91 -22.32 0.89
C THR A 129 14.50 -22.67 2.32
N ASP A 130 14.00 -21.69 3.08
CA ASP A 130 13.51 -21.89 4.45
C ASP A 130 12.31 -22.85 4.52
N VAL A 131 11.45 -22.87 3.50
CA VAL A 131 10.28 -23.76 3.45
C VAL A 131 10.64 -25.20 3.07
N ARG A 132 11.73 -25.41 2.32
CA ARG A 132 12.16 -26.75 1.91
C ARG A 132 12.53 -27.65 3.08
N ILE A 133 13.08 -27.07 4.15
CA ILE A 133 13.53 -27.79 5.34
C ILE A 133 12.41 -28.09 6.34
N LEU A 134 11.20 -27.53 6.13
CA LEU A 134 10.06 -27.78 7.01
C LEU A 134 9.47 -29.19 6.81
N PRO A 135 8.99 -29.84 7.88
CA PRO A 135 8.27 -31.11 7.79
C PRO A 135 6.94 -30.96 7.02
N GLN A 136 6.42 -32.06 6.46
CA GLN A 136 5.17 -32.10 5.69
C GLN A 136 3.94 -31.87 6.59
N ASN A 137 3.71 -30.62 6.99
CA ASN A 137 2.62 -30.22 7.89
C ASN A 137 1.80 -29.04 7.32
N ARG A 138 0.80 -28.56 8.06
CA ARG A 138 -0.03 -27.41 7.67
C ARG A 138 0.83 -26.15 7.46
N ALA A 139 1.75 -25.89 8.38
CA ALA A 139 2.65 -24.74 8.32
C ALA A 139 3.45 -24.67 7.01
N ARG A 140 3.98 -25.81 6.54
CA ARG A 140 4.67 -25.88 5.24
C ARG A 140 3.76 -25.53 4.07
N ARG A 141 2.49 -25.97 4.08
CA ARG A 141 1.53 -25.62 3.02
C ARG A 141 1.22 -24.13 3.01
N ASP A 142 0.99 -23.54 4.18
CA ASP A 142 0.71 -22.11 4.33
C ASP A 142 1.95 -21.27 3.95
N ALA A 143 3.15 -21.74 4.28
CA ALA A 143 4.38 -21.08 3.87
C ALA A 143 4.61 -21.17 2.35
N LEU A 144 4.32 -22.31 1.72
CA LEU A 144 4.38 -22.46 0.28
C LEU A 144 3.38 -21.53 -0.42
N SER A 145 2.15 -21.39 0.09
CA SER A 145 1.17 -20.49 -0.52
C SER A 145 1.63 -19.02 -0.43
N MET A 146 2.24 -18.60 0.68
CA MET A 146 2.83 -17.26 0.79
C MET A 146 3.98 -17.05 -0.22
N VAL A 147 4.87 -18.03 -0.39
CA VAL A 147 5.97 -17.98 -1.39
C VAL A 147 5.41 -17.83 -2.80
N THR A 148 4.47 -18.70 -3.18
CA THR A 148 3.85 -18.66 -4.51
C THR A 148 3.14 -17.34 -4.75
N ARG A 149 2.36 -16.85 -3.78
CA ARG A 149 1.62 -15.60 -3.92
C ARG A 149 2.54 -14.39 -4.04
N ALA A 150 3.65 -14.38 -3.29
CA ALA A 150 4.65 -13.32 -3.42
C ALA A 150 5.32 -13.33 -4.81
N ASP A 151 5.59 -14.50 -5.37
CA ASP A 151 6.14 -14.67 -6.72
C ASP A 151 5.18 -14.11 -7.78
N GLU A 152 3.89 -14.49 -7.69
CA GLU A 152 2.83 -13.98 -8.56
C GLU A 152 2.71 -12.44 -8.52
N ILE A 153 2.82 -11.84 -7.32
CA ILE A 153 2.78 -10.39 -7.15
C ILE A 153 4.00 -9.72 -7.79
N LEU A 154 5.20 -10.28 -7.64
CA LEU A 154 6.41 -9.74 -8.26
C LEU A 154 6.32 -9.77 -9.79
N LEU A 155 5.80 -10.87 -10.34
CA LEU A 155 5.54 -11.00 -11.78
C LEU A 155 4.52 -9.96 -12.26
N ALA A 156 3.42 -9.78 -11.54
CA ALA A 156 2.41 -8.77 -11.89
C ALA A 156 2.94 -7.33 -11.81
N ILE A 157 3.86 -7.05 -10.89
CA ILE A 157 4.56 -5.75 -10.80
C ILE A 157 5.51 -5.57 -12.00
N GLU A 158 6.16 -6.63 -12.46
CA GLU A 158 7.03 -6.61 -13.64
C GLU A 158 6.25 -6.28 -14.92
N GLU A 159 5.03 -6.82 -15.06
CA GLU A 159 4.13 -6.53 -16.18
C GLU A 159 3.62 -5.08 -16.21
N GLN A 160 3.59 -4.38 -15.06
CA GLN A 160 3.08 -3.01 -14.94
C GLN A 160 4.09 -2.05 -14.27
N PRO A 161 5.15 -1.60 -14.99
CA PRO A 161 6.24 -0.79 -14.44
C PRO A 161 5.86 0.68 -14.13
N SER A 162 4.58 1.04 -14.08
CA SER A 162 4.18 2.42 -13.77
C SER A 162 4.00 2.65 -12.26
N GLU A 163 3.92 1.59 -11.46
CA GLU A 163 3.59 1.63 -10.03
C GLU A 163 4.79 1.37 -9.09
N VAL A 164 5.88 2.14 -9.25
CA VAL A 164 7.11 2.05 -8.41
C VAL A 164 6.80 2.05 -6.91
N LEU A 165 5.84 2.88 -6.48
CA LEU A 165 5.47 3.02 -5.06
C LEU A 165 4.84 1.73 -4.52
N LEU A 166 3.94 1.10 -5.29
CA LEU A 166 3.33 -0.16 -4.91
C LEU A 166 4.37 -1.27 -4.80
N ALA A 167 5.32 -1.32 -5.75
CA ALA A 167 6.42 -2.28 -5.72
C ALA A 167 7.30 -2.10 -4.46
N ARG A 168 7.60 -0.84 -4.11
CA ARG A 168 8.40 -0.51 -2.92
C ARG A 168 7.67 -0.81 -1.62
N ASP A 169 6.38 -0.49 -1.55
CA ASP A 169 5.53 -0.74 -0.39
C ASP A 169 5.32 -2.24 -0.19
N PHE A 170 5.13 -3.00 -1.26
CA PHE A 170 5.06 -4.45 -1.22
C PHE A 170 6.38 -5.05 -0.71
N LEU A 171 7.52 -4.67 -1.29
CA LEU A 171 8.83 -5.21 -0.92
C LEU A 171 9.15 -4.93 0.56
N ASN A 172 9.07 -3.66 0.97
CA ASN A 172 9.53 -3.25 2.30
C ASN A 172 8.46 -3.41 3.39
N GLY A 173 7.19 -3.23 3.04
CA GLY A 173 6.08 -3.27 3.99
C GLY A 173 5.51 -4.66 4.22
N LEU A 174 5.65 -5.58 3.26
CA LEU A 174 5.05 -6.91 3.35
C LEU A 174 6.04 -8.04 3.13
N LEU A 175 6.76 -8.04 2.00
CA LEU A 175 7.59 -9.18 1.59
C LEU A 175 8.78 -9.42 2.53
N LYS A 176 9.56 -8.38 2.85
CA LYS A 176 10.70 -8.50 3.79
C LYS A 176 10.28 -8.96 5.20
N PRO A 177 9.25 -8.39 5.84
CA PRO A 177 8.74 -8.89 7.11
C PRO A 177 8.31 -10.36 7.07
N ILE A 178 7.61 -10.79 6.01
CA ILE A 178 7.21 -12.19 5.83
C ILE A 178 8.44 -13.09 5.73
N GLY A 179 9.42 -12.70 4.90
CA GLY A 179 10.66 -13.47 4.74
C GLY A 179 11.41 -13.65 6.05
N LYS A 180 11.54 -12.58 6.85
CA LYS A 180 12.17 -12.66 8.18
C LYS A 180 11.42 -13.60 9.12
N LEU A 181 10.09 -13.44 9.21
CA LEU A 181 9.25 -14.26 10.08
C LEU A 181 9.33 -15.74 9.70
N LEU A 182 9.29 -16.04 8.41
CA LEU A 182 9.35 -17.41 7.90
C LEU A 182 10.73 -18.06 8.16
N GLY A 183 11.82 -17.30 8.00
CA GLY A 183 13.16 -17.78 8.33
C GLY A 183 13.35 -18.02 9.83
N ASP A 184 12.82 -17.15 10.69
CA ASP A 184 12.84 -17.33 12.15
C ASP A 184 12.01 -18.56 12.55
N TYR A 185 10.80 -18.69 12.01
CA TYR A 185 9.93 -19.86 12.21
C TYR A 185 10.63 -21.14 11.78
N SER A 186 11.19 -21.19 10.57
CA SER A 186 11.80 -22.40 10.01
C SER A 186 13.00 -22.87 10.83
N ARG A 187 13.88 -21.94 11.23
CA ARG A 187 15.02 -22.26 12.10
C ARG A 187 14.59 -22.84 13.44
N LEU A 188 13.54 -22.30 14.05
CA LEU A 188 13.04 -22.76 15.35
C LEU A 188 12.29 -24.09 15.22
N ALA A 189 11.48 -24.26 14.17
CA ALA A 189 10.74 -25.48 13.89
C ALA A 189 11.68 -26.67 13.64
N VAL A 190 12.77 -26.47 12.88
CA VAL A 190 13.76 -27.53 12.61
C VAL A 190 14.55 -27.90 13.87
N ARG A 191 14.80 -26.96 14.78
CA ARG A 191 15.51 -27.22 16.04
C ARG A 191 14.64 -27.88 17.12
N ASP A 192 13.34 -27.97 16.89
CA ASP A 192 12.35 -28.58 17.78
C ASP A 192 12.51 -28.16 19.26
N ILE A 193 12.64 -26.84 19.48
CA ILE A 193 12.87 -26.30 20.83
C ILE A 193 11.53 -26.27 21.60
N PRO A 194 11.39 -26.97 22.75
CA PRO A 194 10.12 -27.04 23.47
C PRO A 194 9.58 -25.67 23.92
N SER A 195 10.46 -24.75 24.31
CA SER A 195 10.08 -23.40 24.74
C SER A 195 9.57 -22.51 23.60
N ALA A 196 9.89 -22.84 22.34
CA ALA A 196 9.42 -22.10 21.17
C ALA A 196 8.07 -22.61 20.64
N GLN A 197 7.65 -23.83 21.00
CA GLN A 197 6.43 -24.47 20.50
C GLN A 197 5.15 -23.62 20.66
N PRO A 198 4.90 -22.92 21.79
CA PRO A 198 3.71 -22.07 21.92
C PRO A 198 3.70 -20.93 20.91
N THR A 199 4.85 -20.29 20.69
CA THR A 199 5.00 -19.19 19.74
C THR A 199 4.88 -19.67 18.30
N LEU A 200 5.49 -20.81 17.96
CA LEU A 200 5.37 -21.42 16.63
C LEU A 200 3.91 -21.75 16.31
N ARG A 201 3.16 -22.29 17.28
CA ARG A 201 1.73 -22.57 17.11
C ARG A 201 0.91 -21.30 16.90
N GLU A 202 1.18 -20.24 17.66
CA GLU A 202 0.49 -18.96 17.47
C GLU A 202 0.73 -18.37 16.07
N VAL A 203 1.97 -18.46 15.57
CA VAL A 203 2.33 -18.04 14.22
C VAL A 203 1.56 -18.84 13.16
N GLU A 204 1.45 -20.15 13.31
CA GLU A 204 0.72 -21.02 12.38
C GLU A 204 -0.80 -20.78 12.38
N GLU A 205 -1.37 -20.52 13.56
CA GLU A 205 -2.82 -20.37 13.74
C GLU A 205 -3.31 -18.97 13.38
N LYS A 206 -2.53 -17.92 13.67
CA LYS A 206 -2.95 -16.52 13.51
C LYS A 206 -2.20 -15.80 12.40
N ASP A 207 -0.87 -15.81 12.45
CA ASP A 207 -0.06 -14.93 11.60
C ASP A 207 -0.05 -15.41 10.16
N PHE A 208 0.16 -16.70 9.91
CA PHE A 208 0.20 -17.26 8.55
C PHE A 208 -1.09 -16.97 7.77
N PRO A 209 -2.31 -17.29 8.27
CA PRO A 209 -3.55 -16.95 7.58
C PRO A 209 -3.72 -15.44 7.36
N ALA A 210 -3.33 -14.60 8.33
CA ALA A 210 -3.43 -13.15 8.20
C ALA A 210 -2.49 -12.60 7.11
N LEU A 211 -1.28 -13.15 7.00
CA LEU A 211 -0.29 -12.77 5.99
C LEU A 211 -0.72 -13.20 4.59
N ILE A 212 -1.24 -14.42 4.43
CA ILE A 212 -1.81 -14.90 3.16
C ILE A 212 -2.91 -13.95 2.68
N LYS A 213 -3.86 -13.60 3.56
CA LYS A 213 -4.95 -12.67 3.23
C LYS A 213 -4.45 -11.28 2.81
N ARG A 214 -3.34 -10.81 3.41
CA ARG A 214 -2.72 -9.53 3.03
C ARG A 214 -2.06 -9.62 1.65
N LEU A 215 -1.37 -10.72 1.34
CA LEU A 215 -0.81 -10.97 0.02
C LEU A 215 -1.91 -11.04 -1.04
N ASP A 216 -3.00 -11.76 -0.77
CA ASP A 216 -4.17 -11.80 -1.65
C ASP A 216 -4.72 -10.41 -1.95
N ALA A 217 -4.87 -9.57 -0.93
CA ALA A 217 -5.35 -8.20 -1.12
C ALA A 217 -4.44 -7.34 -1.99
N VAL A 218 -3.12 -7.56 -1.95
CA VAL A 218 -2.15 -6.89 -2.83
C VAL A 218 -2.29 -7.40 -4.25
N TYR A 219 -2.36 -8.72 -4.42
CA TYR A 219 -2.56 -9.36 -5.72
C TYR A 219 -3.86 -8.89 -6.39
N ASP A 220 -4.97 -8.88 -5.67
CA ASP A 220 -6.28 -8.42 -6.16
C ASP A 220 -6.25 -6.93 -6.52
N ARG A 221 -5.43 -6.12 -5.82
CA ARG A 221 -5.25 -4.71 -6.14
C ARG A 221 -4.50 -4.51 -7.45
N LEU A 222 -3.48 -5.32 -7.73
CA LEU A 222 -2.74 -5.31 -9.00
C LEU A 222 -3.62 -5.73 -10.18
N HIS A 223 -4.50 -6.73 -9.99
CA HIS A 223 -5.36 -7.28 -11.05
C HIS A 223 -6.71 -6.58 -11.18
N ARG A 224 -6.98 -5.56 -10.35
CA ARG A 224 -8.27 -4.83 -10.39
C ARG A 224 -8.45 -4.04 -11.69
N GLY A 225 -7.36 -3.58 -12.31
CA GLY A 225 -7.39 -2.89 -13.60
C GLY A 225 -7.82 -3.82 -14.74
N SER A 226 -7.21 -5.00 -14.84
CA SER A 226 -7.49 -5.99 -15.89
C SER A 226 -8.85 -6.68 -15.74
N LEU A 227 -9.37 -6.82 -14.52
CA LEU A 227 -10.73 -7.33 -14.28
C LEU A 227 -11.82 -6.38 -14.79
N ILE A 228 -11.61 -5.07 -14.68
CA ILE A 228 -12.57 -4.08 -15.20
C ILE A 228 -12.59 -4.13 -16.73
N ASP A 229 -11.42 -4.21 -17.37
CA ASP A 229 -11.33 -4.30 -18.83
C ASP A 229 -11.96 -5.60 -19.36
N LEU A 230 -11.83 -6.72 -18.64
CA LEU A 230 -12.47 -7.99 -19.00
C LEU A 230 -13.98 -7.98 -18.78
N GLU A 231 -14.47 -7.36 -17.69
CA GLU A 231 -15.91 -7.20 -17.42
C GLU A 231 -16.56 -6.31 -18.49
N VAL A 232 -15.91 -5.20 -18.85
CA VAL A 232 -16.33 -4.31 -19.95
C VAL A 232 -16.29 -5.04 -21.29
N ALA A 233 -15.24 -5.81 -21.57
CA ALA A 233 -15.16 -6.63 -22.78
C ALA A 233 -16.28 -7.68 -22.84
N ARG A 234 -16.59 -8.34 -21.71
CA ARG A 234 -17.72 -9.28 -21.60
C ARG A 234 -19.06 -8.59 -21.84
N GLU A 235 -19.27 -7.41 -21.25
CA GLU A 235 -20.48 -6.61 -21.47
C GLU A 235 -20.59 -6.12 -22.91
N MET A 236 -19.50 -5.70 -23.56
CA MET A 236 -19.49 -5.32 -24.97
C MET A 236 -19.77 -6.50 -25.91
N MET A 237 -19.17 -7.67 -25.67
CA MET A 237 -19.48 -8.89 -26.42
C MET A 237 -20.93 -9.35 -26.22
N ALA A 238 -21.50 -9.13 -25.04
CA ALA A 238 -22.92 -9.40 -24.78
C ALA A 238 -23.85 -8.40 -25.48
N LEU A 239 -23.41 -7.15 -25.66
CA LEU A 239 -24.14 -6.12 -26.42
C LEU A 239 -24.09 -6.36 -27.94
N ASP A 240 -23.03 -6.98 -28.45
CA ASP A 240 -22.86 -7.35 -29.88
C ASP A 240 -23.52 -8.68 -30.27
N THR A 241 -24.27 -9.32 -29.36
CA THR A 241 -25.09 -10.49 -29.71
C THR A 241 -26.49 -10.03 -30.14
N PRO A 242 -26.79 -9.80 -31.45
CA PRO A 242 -28.14 -9.48 -31.87
C PRO A 242 -29.06 -10.66 -31.55
N LEU A 243 -30.17 -10.36 -30.90
CA LEU A 243 -31.35 -11.20 -30.70
C LEU A 243 -31.57 -12.21 -31.85
N GLN A 244 -31.03 -13.42 -31.72
CA GLN A 244 -31.30 -14.54 -32.63
C GLN A 244 -32.26 -15.57 -32.03
N THR A 245 -33.12 -15.16 -31.10
CA THR A 245 -34.15 -16.03 -30.50
C THR A 245 -35.58 -15.47 -30.64
N ALA A 246 -35.86 -14.70 -31.69
CA ALA A 246 -37.19 -14.17 -31.97
C ALA A 246 -37.69 -14.48 -33.39
N LYS A 247 -37.68 -15.76 -33.80
CA LYS A 247 -38.69 -16.38 -34.70
C LYS A 247 -38.30 -17.82 -35.04
N VAL A 248 -39.01 -18.79 -34.47
CA VAL A 248 -39.40 -20.15 -34.92
C VAL A 248 -40.09 -20.69 -33.65
N ASP A 249 -41.41 -20.78 -33.48
CA ASP A 249 -42.54 -21.10 -34.36
C ASP A 249 -43.79 -20.26 -33.99
#